data_AF-A0A5C3NVP4-F1
#
_entry.id   AF-A0A5C3NVP4-F1
#
_cell.length_a   1.000
_cell.length_b   1.000
_cell.length_c   1.000
_cell.angle_alpha   90.00
_cell.angle_beta   90.00
_cell.angle_gamma   90.00
#
_symmetry.space_group_name_H-M   'P 1'
#
loop_
_entity.id
_entity.type
_entity.pdbx_description
1 polymer ?
#
loop_
_entity_poly.entity_id
_entity_poly.type
_entity_poly.pdbx_seq_one_letter_code
_entity_poly.pdbx_strand_id
1 'polypeptide(L)'
;MRTLTRLCPQGTRIRENEEISQPYSIESHNPRTLDSIVQDVLCYRGKETNPRWVDIEPELYTPLCTIYADTSKVARQPLIGPDGVYYVQDFKIILLCGLTELQAQICWVENGIEKRGPAKIVYDDDLQVSA
;
A
#
# COMPACT_ATOMS: atom_id res chain seq x y z
N MET A 1 -12.38 7.49 -1.77
CA MET A 1 -11.08 6.86 -2.04
C MET A 1 -11.17 5.41 -1.57
N ARG A 2 -11.37 4.46 -2.49
CA ARG A 2 -11.39 3.02 -2.16
C ARG A 2 -9.98 2.49 -2.36
N THR A 3 -9.13 2.63 -1.34
CA THR A 3 -7.78 2.11 -1.42
C THR A 3 -7.84 0.60 -1.21
N LEU A 4 -7.28 -0.18 -2.14
CA LEU A 4 -7.12 -1.62 -1.97
C LEU A 4 -6.06 -1.83 -0.89
N THR A 5 -6.51 -2.00 0.36
CA THR A 5 -5.62 -2.26 1.49
C THR A 5 -4.91 -3.60 1.30
N ARG A 6 -3.58 -3.61 1.48
CA ARG A 6 -2.79 -4.83 1.41
C ARG A 6 -3.23 -5.82 2.46
N LEU A 7 -3.72 -6.98 2.00
CA LEU A 7 -4.02 -8.13 2.84
C LEU A 7 -2.86 -9.11 2.81
N CYS A 8 -2.22 -9.30 3.95
CA CYS A 8 -1.25 -10.37 4.16
C CYS A 8 -1.97 -11.54 4.83
N PRO A 9 -2.10 -12.71 4.18
CA PRO A 9 -2.56 -13.93 4.84
C PRO A 9 -1.65 -14.27 6.03
N GLN A 10 -2.24 -14.77 7.12
CA GLN A 10 -1.49 -15.26 8.26
C GLN A 10 -0.43 -16.28 7.82
N GLY A 11 0.82 -16.10 8.26
CA GLY A 11 1.93 -16.99 7.94
C GLY A 11 2.67 -16.69 6.63
N THR A 12 2.35 -15.58 5.95
CA THR A 12 3.13 -15.12 4.78
C THR A 12 4.56 -14.82 5.21
N ARG A 13 5.50 -15.66 4.79
CA ARG A 13 6.93 -15.47 5.02
C ARG A 13 7.57 -14.88 3.76
N ILE A 14 8.03 -13.64 3.86
CA ILE A 14 8.85 -13.01 2.81
C ILE A 14 10.29 -13.48 3.04
N ARG A 15 10.91 -14.11 2.04
CA ARG A 15 12.32 -14.52 2.13
C ARG A 15 13.25 -13.33 1.90
N GLU A 16 14.50 -13.46 2.35
CA GLU A 16 15.55 -12.49 2.00
C GLU A 16 15.65 -12.33 0.48
N ASN A 17 15.69 -11.09 0.00
CA ASN A 17 15.67 -10.71 -1.42
C ASN A 17 14.37 -11.04 -2.18
N GLU A 18 13.30 -11.46 -1.50
CA GLU A 18 11.99 -11.61 -2.11
C GLU A 18 11.23 -10.29 -2.05
N GLU A 19 10.76 -9.81 -3.20
CA GLU A 19 9.90 -8.64 -3.31
C GLU A 19 8.45 -9.10 -3.50
N ILE A 20 7.54 -8.57 -2.69
CA ILE A 20 6.11 -8.70 -2.92
C ILE A 20 5.56 -7.32 -3.23
N SER A 21 5.04 -7.18 -4.45
CA SER A 21 4.44 -5.94 -4.93
C SER A 21 2.92 -6.05 -5.01
N GLN A 22 2.25 -4.92 -4.79
CA GLN A 22 0.82 -4.78 -5.04
C GLN A 22 0.54 -3.49 -5.81
N PRO A 23 -0.33 -3.54 -6.83
CA PRO A 23 -0.75 -2.35 -7.56
C PRO A 23 -1.71 -1.51 -6.73
N TYR A 24 -1.55 -0.20 -6.82
CA TYR A 24 -2.40 0.82 -6.24
C TYR A 24 -2.80 1.81 -7.32
N SER A 25 -4.08 2.21 -7.27
CA SER A 25 -4.62 3.31 -8.06
C SER A 25 -5.30 4.26 -7.08
N ILE A 26 -4.88 5.52 -7.08
CA ILE A 26 -5.43 6.56 -6.23
C ILE A 26 -5.96 7.70 -7.09
N GLU A 27 -7.03 8.33 -6.61
CA GLU A 27 -7.71 9.39 -7.35
C GLU A 27 -8.09 10.56 -6.43
N SER A 28 -8.07 11.78 -6.99
CA SER A 28 -8.50 12.98 -6.29
C SER A 28 -8.83 14.11 -7.25
N HIS A 29 -9.80 14.95 -6.88
CA HIS A 29 -10.05 16.24 -7.54
C HIS A 29 -8.97 17.28 -7.21
N ASN A 30 -8.26 17.12 -6.09
CA ASN A 30 -7.15 17.99 -5.71
C ASN A 30 -5.81 17.27 -5.98
N PRO A 31 -5.03 17.68 -6.99
CA PRO A 31 -3.75 17.04 -7.31
C PRO A 31 -2.77 16.94 -6.15
N ARG A 32 -2.79 17.91 -5.22
CA ARG A 32 -1.83 17.95 -4.10
C ARG A 32 -2.04 16.81 -3.10
N THR A 33 -3.27 16.28 -3.00
CA THR A 33 -3.53 15.13 -2.11
C THR A 33 -2.95 13.83 -2.68
N LEU A 34 -2.42 13.87 -3.91
CA LEU A 34 -1.73 12.75 -4.56
C LEU A 34 -0.20 12.88 -4.44
N ASP A 35 0.33 13.85 -3.69
CA ASP A 35 1.76 13.97 -3.45
C ASP A 35 2.29 12.93 -2.45
N SER A 36 1.41 12.34 -1.63
CA SER A 36 1.78 11.36 -0.63
C SER A 36 0.65 10.39 -0.32
N ILE A 37 0.99 9.19 0.14
CA ILE A 37 0.04 8.22 0.67
C ILE A 37 0.40 7.78 2.09
N VAL A 38 -0.64 7.36 2.81
CA VAL A 38 -0.56 6.63 4.08
C VAL A 38 -1.39 5.36 3.89
N GLN A 39 -0.76 4.20 4.05
CA GLN A 39 -1.39 2.91 3.80
C GLN A 39 -1.06 1.91 4.90
N ASP A 40 -2.09 1.39 5.57
CA ASP A 40 -1.91 0.32 6.54
C ASP A 40 -1.69 -1.02 5.85
N VAL A 41 -0.82 -1.83 6.45
CA VAL A 41 -0.61 -3.23 6.11
C VAL A 41 -1.39 -4.07 7.10
N LEU A 42 -2.39 -4.79 6.63
CA LEU A 42 -3.27 -5.59 7.47
C LEU A 42 -2.93 -7.07 7.37
N CYS A 43 -2.92 -7.75 8.52
CA CYS A 43 -2.86 -9.21 8.62
C CYS A 43 -4.26 -9.76 8.81
N TYR A 44 -4.72 -10.61 7.89
CA TYR A 44 -5.98 -11.33 8.06
C TYR A 44 -5.75 -12.60 8.88
N ARG A 45 -6.50 -12.74 9.98
CA ARG A 45 -6.42 -13.84 10.95
C ARG A 45 -7.62 -14.80 10.88
N GLY A 46 -8.49 -14.63 9.89
CA GLY A 46 -9.63 -15.51 9.67
C GLY A 46 -9.29 -16.79 8.91
N LYS A 47 -10.32 -17.55 8.56
CA LYS A 47 -10.19 -18.84 7.86
C LYS A 47 -10.20 -18.72 6.34
N GLU A 48 -10.61 -17.58 5.80
CA GLU A 48 -10.59 -17.34 4.36
C GLU A 48 -9.15 -17.33 3.82
N THR A 49 -8.93 -18.04 2.73
CA THR A 49 -7.60 -18.20 2.12
C THR A 49 -7.22 -17.04 1.22
N ASN A 50 -8.22 -16.34 0.67
CA ASN A 50 -8.01 -15.17 -0.17
C ASN A 50 -9.00 -14.07 0.22
N PRO A 51 -8.84 -13.48 1.42
CA PRO A 51 -9.66 -12.34 1.82
C PRO A 51 -9.45 -11.22 0.81
N ARG A 52 -10.55 -10.70 0.24
CA ARG A 52 -10.50 -9.63 -0.78
C ARG A 52 -11.00 -8.29 -0.27
N TRP A 53 -11.77 -8.32 0.80
CA TRP A 53 -12.61 -7.21 1.23
C TRP A 53 -12.50 -7.06 2.75
N VAL A 54 -11.99 -5.92 3.19
CA VAL A 54 -11.74 -5.62 4.60
C VAL A 54 -13.04 -5.41 5.38
N ASP A 55 -14.10 -5.02 4.68
CA ASP A 55 -15.41 -4.70 5.24
C ASP A 55 -16.30 -5.92 5.55
N ILE A 56 -15.92 -7.12 5.12
CA ILE A 56 -16.70 -8.34 5.40
C ILE A 56 -16.48 -8.84 6.84
N GLU A 57 -15.23 -8.87 7.30
CA GLU A 57 -14.84 -9.35 8.63
C GLU A 57 -13.78 -8.42 9.23
N PRO A 58 -14.10 -7.13 9.46
CA PRO A 58 -13.12 -6.11 9.87
C PRO A 58 -12.35 -6.51 11.15
N GLU A 59 -13.00 -7.20 12.07
CA GLU A 59 -12.43 -7.69 13.33
C GLU A 59 -11.32 -8.75 13.14
N LEU A 60 -11.25 -9.38 11.97
CA LEU A 60 -10.21 -10.37 11.65
C LEU A 60 -8.96 -9.75 11.02
N TYR A 61 -8.96 -8.43 10.79
CA TYR A 61 -7.80 -7.71 10.27
C TYR A 61 -7.08 -6.96 11.38
N THR A 62 -5.82 -7.29 11.61
CA THR A 62 -4.96 -6.57 12.56
C THR A 62 -3.93 -5.73 11.80
N PRO A 63 -3.78 -4.43 12.09
CA PRO A 63 -2.71 -3.62 11.52
C PRO A 63 -1.35 -4.14 11.99
N LEU A 64 -0.42 -4.30 11.05
CA LEU A 64 0.96 -4.68 11.34
C LEU A 64 1.87 -3.46 11.37
N CYS A 65 1.70 -2.57 10.39
CA CYS A 65 2.46 -1.36 10.22
C CYS A 65 1.77 -0.42 9.23
N THR A 66 2.20 0.83 9.22
CA THR A 66 1.74 1.86 8.28
C THR A 66 2.86 2.28 7.36
N ILE A 67 2.58 2.32 6.06
CA ILE A 67 3.48 2.75 5.00
C ILE A 67 3.19 4.20 4.66
N TYR A 68 4.23 5.03 4.70
CA TYR A 68 4.22 6.40 4.22
C TYR A 68 5.06 6.47 2.95
N ALA A 69 4.51 6.98 1.86
CA ALA A 69 5.26 7.13 0.61
C ALA A 69 5.05 8.49 -0.05
N ASP A 70 6.10 9.01 -0.66
CA ASP A 70 6.06 10.19 -1.51
C ASP A 70 5.72 9.77 -2.94
N THR A 71 4.52 10.14 -3.41
CA THR A 71 4.00 9.86 -4.74
C THR A 71 3.99 11.08 -5.64
N SER A 72 4.63 12.19 -5.24
CA SER A 72 4.68 13.45 -6.01
C SER A 72 5.32 13.29 -7.39
N LYS A 73 6.20 12.30 -7.54
CA LYS A 73 6.89 11.97 -8.81
C LYS A 73 6.11 11.00 -9.71
N VAL A 74 5.01 10.44 -9.23
CA VAL A 74 4.16 9.56 -10.03
C VAL A 74 3.30 10.42 -10.96
N ALA A 75 3.31 10.10 -12.25
CA ALA A 75 2.54 10.84 -13.24
C ALA A 75 1.04 10.83 -12.91
N ARG A 76 0.40 11.99 -13.04
CA ARG A 76 -1.04 12.17 -12.82
C ARG A 76 -1.74 12.18 -14.16
N GLN A 77 -2.70 11.28 -14.33
CA GLN A 77 -3.58 11.28 -15.49
C GLN A 77 -4.84 12.10 -15.18
N PRO A 78 -5.09 13.22 -15.87
CA PRO A 78 -6.36 13.93 -15.76
C PRO A 78 -7.46 13.13 -16.46
N LEU A 79 -8.58 12.93 -15.78
CA LEU A 79 -9.79 12.29 -16.29
C LEU A 79 -10.99 13.22 -16.09
N ILE A 80 -12.02 13.06 -16.91
CA ILE A 80 -13.27 13.82 -16.81
C ILE A 80 -14.33 12.91 -16.19
N GLY A 81 -14.83 13.31 -15.03
CA GLY A 81 -15.93 12.66 -14.34
C GLY A 81 -17.19 13.54 -14.32
N PRO A 82 -18.29 13.04 -13.75
CA PRO A 82 -19.54 13.80 -13.59
C PRO A 82 -19.34 15.13 -12.83
N ASP A 83 -18.45 15.13 -11.83
CA ASP A 83 -18.14 16.28 -10.98
C ASP A 83 -16.98 17.14 -11.50
N GLY A 84 -16.58 16.95 -12.76
CA GLY A 84 -15.50 17.68 -13.41
C GLY A 84 -14.20 16.89 -13.49
N VAL A 85 -13.08 17.61 -13.65
CA VAL A 85 -11.76 16.99 -13.80
C VAL A 85 -11.29 16.42 -12.46
N TYR A 86 -10.79 15.20 -12.50
CA TYR A 86 -10.08 14.55 -11.40
C TYR A 86 -8.79 13.95 -11.93
N TYR A 87 -7.90 13.54 -11.03
CA TYR A 87 -6.58 13.03 -11.36
C TYR A 87 -6.41 11.64 -10.76
N VAL A 88 -5.79 10.75 -11.54
CA VAL A 88 -5.46 9.38 -11.12
C VAL A 88 -3.94 9.19 -11.14
N GLN A 89 -3.42 8.43 -10.19
CA GLN A 89 -2.05 7.93 -10.19
C GLN A 89 -2.05 6.42 -10.00
N ASP A 90 -1.27 5.73 -10.83
CA ASP A 90 -1.04 4.30 -10.73
C ASP A 90 0.42 4.01 -10.37
N PHE A 91 0.61 3.21 -9.33
CA PHE A 91 1.94 2.77 -8.87
C PHE A 91 1.81 1.43 -8.15
N LYS A 92 2.94 0.88 -7.73
CA LYS A 92 3.00 -0.32 -6.89
C LYS A 92 3.68 0.02 -5.57
N ILE A 93 3.17 -0.54 -4.49
CA ILE A 93 3.91 -0.61 -3.22
C ILE A 93 4.64 -1.96 -3.22
N ILE A 94 5.96 -1.91 -3.03
CA ILE A 94 6.84 -3.06 -2.92
C ILE A 94 7.20 -3.22 -1.44
N LEU A 95 6.94 -4.39 -0.88
CA LEU A 95 7.50 -4.82 0.41
C LEU A 95 8.57 -5.87 0.15
N LEU A 96 9.72 -5.71 0.81
CA LEU A 96 10.85 -6.60 0.66
C LEU A 96 11.56 -6.81 2.00
N CYS A 97 12.04 -8.01 2.24
CA CYS A 97 12.84 -8.30 3.43
C CYS A 97 14.28 -7.88 3.16
N GLY A 98 14.73 -6.80 3.80
CA GLY A 98 16.14 -6.43 3.84
C GLY A 98 16.94 -7.41 4.70
N LEU A 99 18.19 -7.06 5.01
CA LEU A 99 19.06 -7.92 5.81
C LEU A 99 18.54 -8.14 7.24
N THR A 100 17.92 -7.12 7.84
CA THR A 100 17.50 -7.15 9.26
C THR A 100 16.09 -6.63 9.50
N GLU A 101 15.45 -6.02 8.49
CA GLU A 101 14.14 -5.39 8.63
C GLU A 101 13.33 -5.47 7.34
N LEU A 102 12.01 -5.38 7.46
CA LEU A 102 11.11 -5.18 6.33
C LEU A 102 11.28 -3.75 5.80
N GLN A 103 11.40 -3.61 4.49
CA GLN A 103 11.50 -2.34 3.79
C GLN A 103 10.32 -2.15 2.84
N ALA A 104 9.99 -0.89 2.56
CA ALA A 104 8.97 -0.51 1.61
C ALA A 104 9.55 0.43 0.55
N GLN A 105 9.07 0.30 -0.69
CA GLN A 105 9.34 1.23 -1.78
C GLN A 105 8.08 1.42 -2.61
N ILE A 106 8.02 2.51 -3.36
CA ILE A 106 7.05 2.61 -4.46
C ILE A 106 7.75 2.40 -5.81
N CYS A 107 7.01 1.87 -6.77
CA CYS A 107 7.46 1.65 -8.13
C CYS A 107 6.40 2.13 -9.12
N TRP A 108 6.81 2.84 -10.17
CA TRP A 108 5.94 3.29 -11.25
C TRP A 108 6.70 3.28 -12.57
N VAL A 109 5.98 3.35 -13.69
CA VAL A 109 6.57 3.43 -15.02
C VAL A 109 6.46 4.87 -15.53
N GLU A 110 7.58 5.45 -15.91
CA GLU A 110 7.66 6.78 -16.52
C GLU A 110 8.38 6.66 -17.87
N ASN A 111 7.69 7.02 -18.96
CA ASN A 111 8.22 6.92 -20.32
C ASN A 111 8.78 5.52 -20.67
N GLY A 112 8.10 4.46 -20.21
CA GLY A 112 8.50 3.07 -20.43
C GLY A 112 9.67 2.58 -19.54
N ILE A 113 10.17 3.42 -18.65
CA ILE A 113 11.26 3.09 -17.71
C ILE A 113 10.68 2.92 -16.31
N GLU A 114 11.00 1.81 -15.65
CA GLU A 114 10.66 1.61 -14.24
C GLU A 114 11.43 2.61 -13.37
N LYS A 115 10.70 3.32 -12.51
CA LYS A 115 11.21 4.24 -11.51
C LYS A 115 10.86 3.70 -10.14
N ARG A 116 11.71 3.99 -9.16
CA ARG A 116 11.50 3.66 -7.76
C ARG A 116 11.63 4.89 -6.89
N GLY A 117 10.88 4.91 -5.79
CA GLY A 117 10.80 6.01 -4.86
C GLY A 117 10.78 5.53 -3.41
N PRO A 118 11.14 6.42 -2.47
CA PRO A 118 11.22 6.06 -1.05
C PRO A 118 9.83 5.81 -0.48
N ALA A 119 9.73 4.80 0.38
CA ALA A 119 8.63 4.63 1.31
C ALA A 119 9.19 4.27 2.69
N LYS A 120 8.46 4.65 3.74
CA LYS A 120 8.84 4.43 5.14
C LYS A 120 7.79 3.55 5.79
N ILE A 121 8.24 2.54 6.52
CA ILE A 121 7.39 1.73 7.39
C ILE A 121 7.45 2.31 8.80
N VAL A 122 6.30 2.45 9.44
CA VAL A 122 6.15 2.80 10.85
C VAL A 122 5.38 1.67 11.52
N TYR A 123 5.92 1.13 12.60
CA TYR A 123 5.25 0.14 13.44
C TYR A 123 4.59 0.87 14.61
N ASP A 124 3.36 0.49 14.95
CA ASP A 124 2.75 0.94 16.20
C ASP A 124 3.35 0.11 17.35
N ASP A 125 3.97 0.79 18.32
CA ASP A 125 4.62 0.16 19.50
C ASP A 125 3.59 -0.45 20.48
N ASP A 126 2.29 -0.31 20.22
CA ASP A 126 1.18 -0.75 21.08
C ASP A 126 0.64 -2.17 20.74
N LEU A 127 1.49 -3.07 20.25
CA LEU A 127 1.21 -4.50 20.36
C LEU A 127 1.37 -4.93 21.83
N GLN A 128 0.42 -4.52 22.69
CA GLN A 128 0.22 -5.16 23.97
C GLN A 128 -0.16 -6.61 23.69
N VAL A 129 0.85 -7.49 23.80
CA VAL A 129 0.64 -8.93 23.93
C VAL A 129 -0.09 -9.12 25.26
N SER A 130 -1.42 -9.14 25.22
CA SER A 130 -2.20 -9.70 26.31
C SER A 130 -1.87 -11.20 26.36
N ALA A 131 -1.03 -11.55 27.33
CA ALA A 131 -0.67 -12.92 27.69
C ALA A 131 -1.87 -13.71 28.24
#